data_AF-A0A0F9CNK6-F1
#
_entry.id   AF-A0A0F9CNK6-F1
#
_cell.length_a   1.000
_cell.length_b   1.000
_cell.length_c   1.000
_cell.angle_alpha   90.00
_cell.angle_beta   90.00
_cell.angle_gamma   90.00
#
_symmetry.space_group_name_H-M   'P 1'
#
loop_
_entity.id
_entity.type
_entity.pdbx_description
1 polymer ?
#
loop_
_entity_poly.entity_id
_entity_poly.type
_entity_poly.pdbx_seq_one_letter_code
_entity_poly.pdbx_strand_id
1 'polypeptide(L)'
;MDHITVLPHDNEILRPTAHVYDAVKQLLLVYDNKEEAAARAETAYKMVHNNLIWTKQINPQWVKLFDEITAGTAAPQAIANQDLTLPVIKGEML
;
A
#
# COMPACT_ATOMS: atom_id res chain seq x y z
N MET A 1 -8.36 22.77 -8.78
CA MET A 1 -7.78 21.92 -7.71
C MET A 1 -7.97 22.69 -6.43
N ASP A 2 -9.09 22.46 -5.76
CA ASP A 2 -9.64 23.44 -4.81
C ASP A 2 -9.51 22.92 -3.36
N HIS A 3 -9.03 21.67 -3.21
CA HIS A 3 -8.87 20.94 -1.96
C HIS A 3 -7.53 20.21 -2.00
N ILE A 4 -6.56 20.76 -1.29
CA ILE A 4 -5.23 20.17 -1.09
C ILE A 4 -5.04 19.97 0.41
N THR A 5 -4.44 18.84 0.80
CA THR A 5 -4.04 18.64 2.19
C THR A 5 -2.53 18.64 2.29
N VAL A 6 -2.04 19.41 3.27
CA VAL A 6 -0.65 19.43 3.69
C VAL A 6 -0.59 18.78 5.07
N LEU A 7 0.15 17.68 5.17
CA LEU A 7 0.37 16.98 6.44
C LEU A 7 1.64 17.54 7.11
N PRO A 8 1.62 17.84 8.41
CA PRO A 8 2.84 18.23 9.12
C PRO A 8 3.89 17.12 9.00
N HIS A 9 5.11 17.48 8.59
CA HIS A 9 6.24 16.56 8.36
C HIS A 9 6.13 15.61 7.14
N ASP A 10 5.12 15.77 6.27
CA ASP A 10 5.14 15.16 4.92
C ASP A 10 5.97 16.06 3.98
N ASN A 11 6.53 15.50 2.91
CA ASN A 11 7.57 16.09 2.02
C ASN A 11 7.08 17.30 1.17
N GLU A 12 6.21 18.16 1.68
CA GLU A 12 5.56 19.28 0.97
C GLU A 12 4.83 18.85 -0.31
N ILE A 13 4.46 17.57 -0.40
CA ILE A 13 3.73 17.05 -1.56
C ILE A 13 2.27 17.46 -1.43
N LEU A 14 1.81 18.30 -2.35
CA LEU A 14 0.39 18.61 -2.50
C LEU A 14 -0.36 17.34 -2.89
N ARG A 15 -1.15 16.81 -1.95
CA ARG A 15 -2.06 15.70 -2.23
C ARG A 15 -3.44 16.25 -2.56
N PRO A 16 -4.01 15.92 -3.73
CA PRO A 16 -5.40 16.24 -4.01
C PRO A 16 -6.28 15.56 -2.96
N THR A 17 -7.11 16.33 -2.27
CA THR A 17 -8.14 15.78 -1.40
C THR A 17 -9.48 15.74 -2.10
N ALA A 18 -10.21 14.66 -1.85
CA ALA A 18 -11.55 14.50 -2.40
C ALA A 18 -12.45 15.60 -1.84
N HIS A 19 -13.20 16.25 -2.73
CA HIS A 19 -14.20 17.22 -2.34
C HIS A 19 -15.31 16.51 -1.55
N VAL A 20 -15.59 16.95 -0.32
CA VAL A 20 -16.56 16.29 0.58
C VAL A 20 -17.92 16.11 -0.10
N TYR A 21 -18.39 17.12 -0.84
CA TYR A 21 -19.67 17.01 -1.54
C TYR A 21 -19.68 15.94 -2.64
N ASP A 22 -18.55 15.69 -3.33
CA ASP A 22 -18.51 14.64 -4.34
C ASP A 22 -18.49 13.26 -3.68
N ALA A 23 -17.83 13.12 -2.53
CA ALA A 23 -17.94 11.91 -1.72
C ALA A 23 -19.39 11.67 -1.26
N VAL A 24 -20.08 12.71 -0.75
CA VAL A 24 -21.50 12.60 -0.35
C VAL A 24 -22.40 12.22 -1.52
N LYS A 25 -22.22 12.81 -2.71
CA LYS A 25 -22.98 12.42 -3.91
C LYS A 25 -22.79 10.95 -4.25
N GLN A 26 -21.57 10.42 -4.16
CA GLN A 26 -21.32 9.00 -4.44
C GLN A 26 -21.94 8.09 -3.38
N LEU A 27 -21.92 8.49 -2.10
CA LEU A 27 -22.55 7.74 -1.02
C LEU A 27 -24.08 7.68 -1.19
N LEU A 28 -24.71 8.80 -1.53
CA LEU A 28 -26.15 8.85 -1.82
C LEU A 28 -26.51 7.98 -3.03
N LEU A 29 -25.73 8.06 -4.12
CA LEU A 29 -25.95 7.23 -5.31
C LEU A 29 -25.94 5.73 -4.98
N VAL A 30 -24.98 5.27 -4.16
CA VAL A 30 -24.88 3.88 -3.74
C VAL A 30 -26.01 3.50 -2.77
N TYR A 31 -26.41 4.41 -1.88
CA TYR A 31 -27.49 4.16 -0.93
C TYR A 31 -28.86 4.06 -1.60
N ASP A 32 -29.16 4.97 -2.52
CA ASP A 32 -30.46 5.07 -3.20
C ASP A 32 -30.61 4.03 -4.32
N ASN A 33 -29.50 3.51 -4.86
CA ASN A 33 -29.52 2.54 -5.96
C ASN A 33 -28.79 1.22 -5.58
N LYS A 34 -29.58 0.26 -5.11
CA LYS A 34 -29.09 -1.06 -4.70
C LYS A 34 -28.44 -1.86 -5.84
N GLU A 35 -28.94 -1.73 -7.06
CA GLU A 35 -28.40 -2.45 -8.23
C GLU A 35 -27.01 -1.91 -8.60
N GLU A 36 -26.87 -0.59 -8.63
CA GLU A 36 -25.59 0.08 -8.84
C GLU A 36 -24.58 -0.28 -7.74
N ALA A 37 -25.03 -0.34 -6.48
CA ALA A 37 -24.21 -0.77 -5.36
C ALA A 37 -23.68 -2.20 -5.55
N ALA A 38 -24.56 -3.14 -5.92
CA ALA A 38 -24.19 -4.52 -6.16
C ALA A 38 -23.22 -4.66 -7.35
N ALA A 39 -23.46 -3.94 -8.44
CA ALA A 39 -22.59 -3.93 -9.62
C ALA A 39 -21.18 -3.41 -9.30
N ARG A 40 -21.08 -2.33 -8.50
CA ARG A 40 -19.80 -1.79 -8.02
C ARG A 40 -19.07 -2.78 -7.11
N ALA A 41 -19.78 -3.40 -6.18
CA ALA A 41 -19.20 -4.38 -5.26
C ALA A 41 -18.63 -5.59 -6.03
N GLU A 42 -19.38 -6.13 -6.99
CA GLU A 42 -18.96 -7.25 -7.83
C GLU A 42 -17.74 -6.89 -8.68
N THR A 43 -17.73 -5.68 -9.26
CA THR A 43 -16.59 -5.18 -10.05
C THR A 43 -15.34 -5.04 -9.19
N ALA A 44 -15.47 -4.44 -8.00
CA ALA A 44 -14.37 -4.29 -7.05
C ALA A 44 -13.85 -5.65 -6.58
N TYR A 45 -14.74 -6.60 -6.29
CA TYR A 45 -14.36 -7.97 -5.92
C TYR A 45 -13.53 -8.64 -7.02
N LYS A 46 -14.01 -8.59 -8.27
CA LYS A 46 -13.26 -9.13 -9.43
C LYS A 46 -11.90 -8.49 -9.59
N MET A 47 -11.80 -7.17 -9.43
CA MET A 47 -10.53 -6.46 -9.52
C MET A 47 -9.54 -6.95 -8.46
N VAL A 48 -9.97 -7.02 -7.19
CA VAL A 48 -9.11 -7.45 -6.08
C VAL A 48 -8.72 -8.92 -6.26
N HIS A 49 -9.69 -9.79 -6.50
CA HIS A 49 -9.48 -11.23 -6.62
C HIS A 49 -8.59 -11.58 -7.82
N ASN A 50 -8.74 -10.90 -8.95
CA ASN A 50 -7.99 -11.27 -10.15
C ASN A 50 -6.60 -10.65 -10.19
N ASN A 51 -6.44 -9.43 -9.65
CA ASN A 51 -5.26 -8.62 -9.90
C ASN A 51 -4.44 -8.27 -8.65
N LEU A 52 -5.04 -8.34 -7.46
CA LEU A 52 -4.40 -7.85 -6.23
C LEU A 52 -4.15 -8.95 -5.18
N ILE A 53 -4.35 -10.22 -5.53
CA ILE A 53 -3.96 -11.34 -4.65
C ILE A 53 -2.45 -11.30 -4.43
N TRP A 54 -2.04 -11.10 -3.18
CA TRP A 54 -0.64 -10.96 -2.79
C TRP A 54 0.24 -12.07 -3.35
N THR A 55 -0.09 -13.33 -3.05
CA THR A 55 0.74 -14.49 -3.39
C THR A 55 0.85 -14.74 -4.88
N LYS A 56 -0.20 -14.41 -5.65
CA LYS A 56 -0.29 -14.73 -7.07
C LYS A 56 0.18 -13.60 -7.97
N GLN A 57 -0.13 -12.36 -7.62
CA GLN A 57 0.07 -11.20 -8.50
C GLN A 57 1.14 -10.25 -7.99
N ILE A 58 1.17 -9.95 -6.69
CA ILE A 58 2.03 -8.89 -6.14
C ILE A 58 3.41 -9.42 -5.75
N ASN A 59 3.49 -10.51 -4.98
CA ASN A 59 4.74 -11.09 -4.50
C ASN A 59 5.72 -11.47 -5.63
N PRO A 60 5.29 -12.08 -6.75
CA PRO A 60 6.19 -12.39 -7.85
C PRO A 60 6.82 -11.14 -8.49
N GLN A 61 6.10 -10.01 -8.52
CA GLN A 61 6.63 -8.75 -9.04
C GLN A 61 7.72 -8.18 -8.12
N TRP A 62 7.53 -8.29 -6.81
CA TRP A 62 8.55 -7.90 -5.83
C TRP A 62 9.79 -8.78 -5.93
N VAL A 63 9.62 -10.11 -5.98
CA VAL A 63 10.75 -11.05 -6.15
C VAL A 63 11.53 -10.71 -7.42
N LYS A 64 10.83 -10.53 -8.55
CA LYS A 64 11.47 -10.13 -9.81
C LYS A 64 12.24 -8.82 -9.69
N LEU A 65 11.65 -7.79 -9.06
CA LEU A 65 12.32 -6.51 -8.86
C LEU A 65 13.58 -6.66 -8.00
N PHE A 66 13.53 -7.44 -6.92
CA PHE A 66 14.69 -7.70 -6.07
C PHE A 66 15.77 -8.51 -6.81
N ASP A 67 15.37 -9.51 -7.58
CA ASP A 67 16.28 -10.29 -8.42
C ASP A 67 16.98 -9.37 -9.44
N GLU A 68 16.26 -8.46 -10.10
CA GLU A 68 16.82 -7.50 -11.05
C GLU A 68 17.81 -6.53 -10.40
N ILE A 69 17.52 -6.05 -9.19
CA ILE A 69 18.41 -5.17 -8.42
C ILE A 69 19.67 -5.93 -7.98
N THR A 70 19.54 -7.20 -7.62
CA THR A 70 20.62 -8.02 -7.08
C THR A 70 21.43 -8.76 -8.15
N ALA A 71 20.91 -8.89 -9.37
CA ALA A 71 21.58 -9.57 -10.50
C ALA A 71 22.95 -8.97 -10.87
N GLY A 72 23.24 -7.72 -10.48
CA GLY A 72 24.54 -7.06 -10.65
C GLY A 72 25.36 -6.94 -9.36
N THR A 73 24.82 -7.33 -8.21
CA THR A 73 25.50 -7.30 -6.91
C THR A 73 25.55 -8.72 -6.38
N ALA A 74 26.65 -9.44 -6.65
CA ALA A 74 26.99 -10.59 -5.84
C ALA A 74 27.06 -10.11 -4.39
N ALA A 75 26.01 -10.37 -3.61
CA ALA A 75 26.01 -10.07 -2.20
C ALA A 75 27.26 -10.75 -1.61
N PRO A 76 28.14 -10.04 -0.89
CA PRO A 76 29.14 -10.71 -0.09
C PRO A 76 28.37 -11.69 0.78
N GLN A 77 28.71 -12.98 0.73
CA GLN A 77 28.07 -13.98 1.57
C GLN A 77 28.08 -13.44 3.00
N ALA A 78 26.90 -13.19 3.56
CA ALA A 78 26.80 -12.78 4.96
C ALA A 78 27.39 -13.93 5.77
N ILE A 79 28.60 -13.74 6.30
CA ILE A 79 29.18 -14.68 7.26
C ILE A 79 28.25 -14.62 8.46
N ALA A 80 27.44 -15.66 8.62
CA ALA A 80 26.50 -15.81 9.72
C ALA A 80 27.25 -16.05 11.03
N ASN A 81 27.94 -15.03 11.52
CA ASN A 81 28.35 -14.95 12.91
C ASN A 81 27.34 -14.06 13.62
N GLN A 82 26.15 -14.60 13.88
CA GLN A 82 25.29 -14.04 14.92
C GLN A 82 25.98 -14.31 16.26
N ASP A 83 26.70 -13.32 16.76
CA ASP A 83 27.14 -13.32 18.14
C ASP A 83 25.91 -13.03 19.02
N LEU A 84 25.24 -14.11 19.46
CA LEU A 84 24.05 -14.11 20.31
C LEU A 84 24.33 -13.55 21.73
N THR A 85 25.53 -13.04 21.99
CA THR A 85 25.94 -12.50 23.29
C THR A 85 25.69 -11.01 23.47
N LEU A 86 25.28 -10.27 22.41
CA LEU A 86 25.00 -8.85 22.54
C LEU A 86 23.65 -8.61 23.26
N PRO A 87 23.64 -7.91 24.41
CA PRO A 87 22.41 -7.63 25.13
C PRO A 87 21.51 -6.69 24.32
N VAL A 88 20.27 -7.12 24.08
CA VAL A 88 19.21 -6.30 23.47
C VAL A 88 18.86 -5.18 24.44
N ILE A 89 19.31 -3.96 24.17
CA ILE A 89 18.86 -2.77 24.91
C ILE A 89 17.40 -2.53 24.54
N LYS A 90 16.48 -2.93 25.42
CA LYS A 90 15.08 -2.52 25.36
C LYS A 90 15.04 -1.01 25.61
N GLY A 91 14.87 -0.24 24.54
CA GLY A 91 14.64 1.20 24.65
C GLY A 91 13.34 1.47 25.40
N GLU A 92 13.45 2.10 26.57
CA GLU A 92 12.33 2.75 27.24
C GLU A 92 11.92 3.96 26.40
N MET A 93 10.63 4.05 26.05
CA MET A 93 10.06 5.25 25.43
C MET A 93 9.97 6.35 26.50
N LEU A 94 10.71 7.44 26.31
CA LEU A 94 10.47 8.72 26.97
C LEU A 94 9.34 9.47 26.25
#